data_AF-A0A529K1D3-F1
#
_entry.id   AF-A0A529K1D3-F1
#
_cell.length_a   1.000
_cell.length_b   1.000
_cell.length_c   1.000
_cell.angle_alpha   90.00
_cell.angle_beta   90.00
_cell.angle_gamma   90.00
#
_symmetry.space_group_name_H-M   'P 1'
#
loop_
_entity.id
_entity.type
_entity.pdbx_description
1 polymer ?
#
loop_
_entity_poly.entity_id
_entity_poly.type
_entity_poly.pdbx_seq_one_letter_code
_entity_poly.pdbx_strand_id
1 'polypeptide(L)'
;VKADVDAAISGGGAKAAPAAKAAPGGAPASAAAAKPMSDDQVLKLFAEGSYELVPHDNMRKTIARRLVEATTTIPHFYLTLDCELDALLALRTQINAAAPMKKTDKGEAPAYKLSVNDMVIKAMAMALMAVPDANASWTESAMVKHKHAD
;
A
#
# COMPACT_ATOMS: atom_id res chain seq x y z
N VAL A 1 4.80 17.51 -20.22
CA VAL A 1 5.84 16.45 -20.16
C VAL A 1 6.73 16.46 -21.40
N LYS A 2 6.25 16.12 -22.61
CA LYS A 2 7.09 16.16 -23.82
C LYS A 2 7.66 17.56 -24.13
N ALA A 3 6.82 18.59 -23.99
CA ALA A 3 7.24 19.98 -24.16
C ALA A 3 8.31 20.43 -23.15
N ASP A 4 8.30 19.87 -21.93
CA ASP A 4 9.23 20.25 -20.86
C ASP A 4 10.61 19.61 -21.07
N VAL A 5 10.65 18.44 -21.69
CA VAL A 5 11.89 17.72 -22.03
C VAL A 5 12.61 18.38 -23.21
N ASP A 6 11.87 18.85 -24.21
CA ASP A 6 12.44 19.51 -25.39
C ASP A 6 12.99 20.91 -25.04
N ALA A 7 12.39 21.59 -24.06
CA ALA A 7 12.89 22.87 -23.51
C ALA A 7 14.22 22.70 -22.75
N ALA A 8 14.41 21.58 -22.05
CA ALA A 8 15.64 21.30 -21.30
C ALA A 8 16.82 20.91 -22.23
N ILE A 9 16.54 20.31 -23.39
CA ILE A 9 17.57 19.88 -24.36
C ILE A 9 18.07 21.04 -25.23
N SER A 10 17.21 22.03 -25.53
CA SER A 10 17.59 23.22 -26.32
C SER A 10 18.33 24.30 -25.52
N GLY A 11 18.19 24.32 -24.19
CA GLY A 11 18.82 25.28 -23.28
C GLY A 11 20.27 24.96 -22.90
N GLY A 12 21.05 24.36 -23.80
CA GLY A 12 22.39 23.85 -23.54
C GLY A 12 23.30 24.74 -22.68
N GLY A 13 23.83 24.15 -21.62
CA GLY A 13 25.10 24.54 -20.99
C GLY A 13 25.07 25.75 -20.06
N ALA A 14 25.22 25.47 -18.76
CA ALA A 14 25.34 26.44 -17.68
C ALA A 14 26.43 27.51 -17.92
N LYS A 15 26.04 28.79 -17.79
CA LYS A 15 26.97 29.87 -17.43
C LYS A 15 26.88 30.09 -15.92
N ALA A 16 27.97 29.81 -15.22
CA ALA A 16 28.14 30.15 -13.82
C ALA A 16 28.18 31.68 -13.65
N ALA A 17 27.30 32.20 -12.80
CA ALA A 17 27.34 33.56 -12.27
C ALA A 17 27.61 33.51 -10.75
N PRO A 18 28.25 34.54 -10.17
CA PRO A 18 28.99 34.42 -8.91
C PRO A 18 28.08 34.25 -7.69
N ALA A 19 28.62 33.51 -6.71
CA ALA A 19 27.97 33.16 -5.45
C ALA A 19 27.42 34.38 -4.69
N ALA A 20 26.08 34.49 -4.65
CA ALA A 20 25.40 35.22 -3.60
C ALA A 20 25.38 34.35 -2.34
N LYS A 21 25.84 34.93 -1.23
CA LYS A 21 25.91 34.32 0.11
C LYS A 21 24.49 33.96 0.56
N ALA A 22 24.08 32.71 0.34
CA ALA A 22 22.86 32.16 0.92
C ALA A 22 23.12 31.89 2.40
N ALA A 23 22.26 32.43 3.26
CA ALA A 23 22.11 31.98 4.64
C ALA A 23 21.94 30.45 4.67
N PRO A 24 22.37 29.74 5.73
CA PRO A 24 22.19 28.30 5.78
C PRO A 24 20.69 28.00 5.74
N GLY A 25 20.21 27.61 4.56
CA GLY A 25 18.89 27.03 4.38
C GLY A 25 18.88 25.77 5.23
N GLY A 26 18.06 25.78 6.29
CA GLY A 26 17.77 24.57 7.02
C GLY A 26 17.30 23.54 6.01
N ALA A 27 18.08 22.47 5.88
CA ALA A 27 17.55 21.22 5.35
C ALA A 27 16.22 20.96 6.07
N PRO A 28 15.16 20.48 5.40
CA PRO A 28 14.01 19.98 6.14
C PRO A 28 14.57 18.93 7.09
N ALA A 29 14.59 19.27 8.37
CA ALA A 29 14.99 18.35 9.41
C ALA A 29 14.11 17.13 9.19
N SER A 30 14.75 15.99 8.93
CA SER A 30 14.14 14.69 9.17
C SER A 30 13.43 14.82 10.51
N ALA A 31 12.10 14.87 10.49
CA ALA A 31 11.32 14.90 11.70
C ALA A 31 11.66 13.59 12.38
N ALA A 32 12.53 13.64 13.39
CA ALA A 32 12.84 12.50 14.22
C ALA A 32 11.50 11.93 14.66
N ALA A 33 11.21 10.69 14.24
CA ALA A 33 9.95 10.03 14.56
C ALA A 33 9.74 10.14 16.08
N ALA A 34 8.70 10.88 16.48
CA ALA A 34 8.40 11.09 17.89
C ALA A 34 8.19 9.70 18.52
N LYS A 35 9.00 9.38 19.53
CA LYS A 35 8.82 8.13 20.27
C LYS A 35 7.44 8.15 20.94
N PRO A 36 6.70 7.03 20.94
CA PRO A 36 5.42 6.96 21.63
C PRO A 36 5.61 7.23 23.13
N MET A 37 4.60 7.87 23.73
CA MET A 37 4.52 8.07 25.18
C MET A 37 4.53 6.72 25.90
N SER A 38 5.08 6.66 27.11
CA SER A 38 5.00 5.46 27.93
C SER A 38 3.57 5.24 28.45
N ASP A 39 3.25 3.99 28.79
CA ASP A 39 1.94 3.61 29.32
C ASP A 39 1.55 4.49 30.54
N ASP A 40 2.47 4.70 31.48
CA ASP A 40 2.24 5.55 32.65
C ASP A 40 1.93 7.01 32.29
N GLN A 41 2.53 7.53 31.22
CA GLN A 41 2.25 8.90 30.75
C GLN A 41 0.86 8.99 30.11
N VAL A 42 0.46 7.95 29.38
CA VAL A 42 -0.87 7.88 28.76
C VAL A 42 -1.95 7.75 29.84
N LEU A 43 -1.76 6.88 30.83
CA LEU A 43 -2.74 6.66 31.89
C LEU A 43 -2.98 7.91 32.75
N LYS A 44 -1.95 8.72 32.99
CA LYS A 44 -2.07 10.01 33.72
C LYS A 44 -2.95 11.05 33.04
N LEU A 45 -3.31 10.86 31.76
CA LEU A 45 -4.22 11.74 31.04
C LEU A 45 -5.69 11.48 31.38
N PHE A 46 -5.99 10.37 32.08
CA PHE A 46 -7.35 9.96 32.41
C PHE A 46 -7.55 9.91 33.93
N ALA A 47 -8.76 10.21 34.39
CA ALA A 47 -9.07 10.12 35.82
C ALA A 47 -9.03 8.67 36.30
N GLU A 48 -8.50 8.44 37.50
CA GLU A 48 -8.46 7.10 38.09
C GLU A 48 -9.89 6.52 38.22
N GLY A 49 -10.06 5.26 37.81
CA GLY A 49 -11.36 4.57 37.80
C GLY A 49 -12.29 4.92 36.64
N SER A 50 -11.89 5.81 35.72
CA SER A 50 -12.69 6.17 34.53
C SER A 50 -12.48 5.25 33.31
N TYR A 51 -11.56 4.28 33.41
CA TYR A 51 -11.18 3.40 32.29
C TYR A 51 -11.02 1.94 32.71
N GLU A 52 -11.21 1.04 31.75
CA GLU A 52 -10.94 -0.39 31.87
C GLU A 52 -9.70 -0.76 31.06
N LEU A 53 -8.80 -1.55 31.65
CA LEU A 53 -7.62 -2.05 30.96
C LEU A 53 -7.89 -3.42 30.35
N VAL A 54 -8.00 -3.47 29.03
CA VAL A 54 -8.09 -4.72 28.28
C VAL A 54 -6.69 -5.11 27.77
N PRO A 55 -6.06 -6.16 28.31
CA PRO A 55 -4.73 -6.55 27.90
C PRO A 55 -4.70 -7.02 26.45
N HIS A 56 -3.69 -6.56 25.71
CA HIS A 56 -3.50 -6.99 24.33
C HIS A 56 -2.91 -8.40 24.24
N ASP A 57 -3.49 -9.22 23.37
CA ASP A 57 -2.90 -10.48 22.95
C ASP A 57 -1.64 -10.26 22.08
N ASN A 58 -0.83 -11.30 21.94
CA ASN A 58 0.43 -11.25 21.20
C ASN A 58 0.23 -10.98 19.69
N MET A 59 -0.91 -11.38 19.13
CA MET A 59 -1.25 -11.17 17.72
C MET A 59 -1.51 -9.68 17.46
N ARG A 60 -2.34 -9.04 18.27
CA ARG A 60 -2.64 -7.60 18.25
C ARG A 60 -1.38 -6.78 18.43
N LYS A 61 -0.53 -7.12 19.41
CA LYS A 61 0.77 -6.43 19.61
C LYS A 61 1.67 -6.52 18.38
N THR A 62 1.67 -7.66 17.70
CA THR A 62 2.49 -7.86 16.50
C THR A 62 1.95 -7.08 15.30
N ILE A 63 0.63 -7.09 15.07
CA ILE A 63 0.00 -6.30 14.01
C ILE A 63 0.28 -4.82 14.23
N ALA A 64 0.08 -4.30 15.45
CA ALA A 64 0.33 -2.90 15.77
C ALA A 64 1.79 -2.49 15.49
N ARG A 65 2.76 -3.31 15.91
CA ARG A 65 4.19 -3.06 15.66
C ARG A 65 4.50 -2.96 14.16
N ARG A 66 3.97 -3.88 13.34
CA ARG A 66 4.22 -3.90 11.89
C ARG A 66 3.55 -2.72 11.16
N LEU A 67 2.35 -2.32 11.57
CA LEU A 67 1.67 -1.16 11.00
C LEU A 67 2.41 0.15 11.29
N VAL A 68 2.91 0.32 12.52
CA VAL A 68 3.71 1.49 12.90
C VAL A 68 5.03 1.50 12.13
N GLU A 69 5.73 0.37 12.04
CA GLU A 69 6.96 0.22 11.26
C GLU A 69 6.72 0.62 9.79
N ALA A 70 5.68 0.09 9.15
CA ALA A 70 5.34 0.41 7.77
C ALA A 70 5.04 1.90 7.56
N THR A 71 4.17 2.49 8.40
CA THR A 71 3.72 3.88 8.22
C THR A 71 4.83 4.90 8.48
N THR A 72 5.78 4.59 9.37
CA THR A 72 6.87 5.49 9.75
C THR A 72 8.09 5.38 8.83
N THR A 73 8.36 4.20 8.28
CA THR A 73 9.56 3.95 7.46
C THR A 73 9.32 4.08 5.97
N ILE A 74 8.09 3.84 5.50
CA ILE A 74 7.74 3.88 4.08
C ILE A 74 7.05 5.21 3.76
N PRO A 75 7.57 6.02 2.81
CA PRO A 75 6.94 7.25 2.37
C PRO A 75 5.71 6.94 1.50
N HIS A 76 4.53 6.88 2.11
CA HIS A 76 3.29 6.57 1.42
C HIS A 76 2.74 7.78 0.65
N PHE A 77 2.23 7.51 -0.55
CA PHE A 77 1.36 8.42 -1.30
C PHE A 77 0.20 7.62 -1.88
N TYR A 78 -0.95 8.26 -2.08
CA TYR A 78 -2.17 7.59 -2.49
C TYR A 78 -2.56 7.96 -3.91
N LEU A 79 -3.00 6.98 -4.67
CA LEU A 79 -3.57 7.12 -6.00
C LEU A 79 -4.98 6.55 -6.00
N THR A 80 -5.87 7.13 -6.81
CA THR A 80 -7.26 6.69 -6.94
C THR A 80 -7.67 6.79 -8.40
N LEU A 81 -8.46 5.82 -8.85
CA LEU A 81 -9.03 5.76 -10.19
C LEU A 81 -10.40 5.08 -10.14
N ASP A 82 -11.27 5.43 -11.07
CA ASP A 82 -12.58 4.82 -11.22
C ASP A 82 -12.53 3.70 -12.28
N CYS A 83 -13.15 2.55 -11.98
CA CYS A 83 -13.23 1.39 -12.88
C CYS A 83 -14.68 1.02 -13.15
N GLU A 84 -15.05 0.87 -14.43
CA GLU A 84 -16.33 0.29 -14.84
C GLU A 84 -16.29 -1.24 -14.73
N LEU A 85 -17.29 -1.83 -14.08
CA LEU A 85 -17.33 -3.27 -13.77
C LEU A 85 -18.49 -4.04 -14.45
N ASP A 86 -19.30 -3.40 -15.28
CA ASP A 86 -20.53 -4.01 -15.82
C ASP A 86 -20.26 -5.30 -16.59
N ALA A 87 -19.27 -5.30 -17.49
CA ALA A 87 -18.85 -6.49 -18.23
C ALA A 87 -18.32 -7.60 -17.30
N LEU A 88 -17.59 -7.22 -16.24
CA LEU A 88 -17.04 -8.16 -15.25
C LEU A 88 -18.17 -8.81 -14.43
N LEU A 89 -19.17 -8.05 -14.01
CA LEU A 89 -20.34 -8.55 -13.28
C LEU A 89 -21.20 -9.49 -14.14
N ALA A 90 -21.37 -9.16 -15.42
CA ALA A 90 -22.04 -10.03 -16.38
C ALA A 90 -21.30 -11.36 -16.55
N LEU A 91 -19.98 -11.32 -16.76
CA LEU A 91 -19.13 -12.50 -16.89
C LEU A 91 -19.17 -13.37 -15.62
N ARG A 92 -19.09 -12.75 -14.44
CA ARG A 92 -19.19 -13.46 -13.14
C ARG A 92 -20.49 -14.26 -13.04
N THR A 93 -21.61 -13.66 -13.47
CA THR A 93 -22.92 -14.30 -13.47
C THR A 93 -22.94 -15.53 -14.39
N GLN A 94 -22.39 -15.39 -15.60
CA GLN A 94 -22.30 -16.50 -16.55
C GLN A 94 -21.44 -17.65 -16.01
N ILE A 95 -20.27 -17.35 -15.43
CA ILE A 95 -19.37 -18.38 -14.89
C ILE A 95 -19.99 -19.10 -13.71
N ASN A 96 -20.62 -18.37 -12.78
CA ASN A 96 -21.29 -18.97 -11.64
C ASN A 96 -22.51 -19.82 -12.04
N ALA A 97 -23.23 -19.45 -13.10
CA ALA A 97 -24.33 -20.25 -13.64
C ALA A 97 -23.83 -21.54 -14.31
N ALA A 98 -22.61 -21.52 -14.87
CA ALA A 98 -21.97 -22.69 -15.47
C ALA A 98 -21.31 -23.62 -14.43
N ALA A 99 -21.32 -23.27 -13.14
CA ALA A 99 -20.69 -24.07 -12.10
C ALA A 99 -21.39 -25.44 -11.96
N PRO A 100 -20.66 -26.56 -12.09
CA PRO A 100 -21.25 -27.90 -11.92
C PRO A 100 -21.85 -28.08 -10.52
N MET A 101 -23.02 -28.70 -10.42
CA MET A 101 -23.61 -29.05 -9.12
C MET A 101 -22.92 -30.29 -8.55
N LYS A 102 -22.47 -30.21 -7.30
CA LYS A 102 -21.86 -31.33 -6.57
C LYS A 102 -22.79 -31.73 -5.41
N LYS A 103 -23.04 -33.03 -5.27
CA LYS A 103 -23.73 -33.56 -4.08
C LYS A 103 -22.80 -33.48 -2.88
N THR A 104 -23.27 -32.81 -1.84
CA THR A 104 -22.64 -32.71 -0.52
C THR A 104 -23.55 -33.33 0.52
N ASP A 105 -23.03 -33.61 1.71
CA ASP A 105 -23.80 -34.17 2.84
C ASP A 105 -25.00 -33.28 3.25
N LYS A 106 -25.02 -32.01 2.80
CA LYS A 106 -26.06 -31.02 3.07
C LYS A 106 -26.97 -30.71 1.87
N GLY A 107 -26.84 -31.45 0.76
CA GLY A 107 -27.62 -31.26 -0.47
C GLY A 107 -26.76 -30.95 -1.71
N GLU A 108 -27.41 -30.54 -2.80
CA GLU A 108 -26.72 -30.11 -4.04
C GLU A 108 -26.25 -28.66 -3.91
N ALA A 109 -24.95 -28.44 -4.13
CA ALA A 109 -24.34 -27.12 -4.11
C ALA A 109 -23.43 -26.93 -5.32
N PRO A 110 -23.28 -25.70 -5.85
CA PRO A 110 -22.31 -25.41 -6.91
C PRO A 110 -20.90 -25.81 -6.46
N ALA A 111 -20.13 -26.43 -7.36
CA ALA A 111 -18.74 -26.85 -7.10
C ALA A 111 -17.84 -25.67 -6.72
N TYR A 112 -18.17 -24.47 -7.22
CA TYR A 112 -17.52 -23.22 -6.84
C TYR A 112 -18.52 -22.06 -6.94
N LYS A 113 -18.21 -20.98 -6.23
CA LYS A 113 -18.93 -19.70 -6.33
C LYS A 113 -17.91 -18.57 -6.36
N LEU A 114 -17.71 -17.98 -7.52
CA LEU A 114 -16.78 -16.87 -7.70
C LEU A 114 -17.38 -15.58 -7.15
N SER A 115 -16.56 -14.85 -6.42
CA SER A 115 -16.79 -13.50 -5.93
C SER A 115 -16.17 -12.46 -6.87
N VAL A 116 -16.53 -11.19 -6.68
CA VAL A 116 -15.86 -10.09 -7.39
C VAL A 116 -14.39 -10.00 -6.97
N ASN A 117 -14.09 -10.28 -5.69
CA ASN A 117 -12.73 -10.28 -5.17
C ASN A 117 -11.82 -11.27 -5.91
N ASP A 118 -12.32 -12.46 -6.29
CA ASP A 118 -11.53 -13.44 -7.05
C ASP A 118 -11.10 -12.89 -8.41
N MET A 119 -11.99 -12.15 -9.07
CA MET A 119 -11.70 -11.53 -10.37
C MET A 119 -10.72 -10.35 -10.22
N VAL A 120 -10.85 -9.56 -9.14
CA VAL A 120 -9.92 -8.47 -8.82
C VAL A 120 -8.52 -9.01 -8.52
N ILE A 121 -8.39 -10.06 -7.69
CA ILE A 121 -7.11 -10.70 -7.40
C ILE A 121 -6.45 -11.21 -8.69
N LYS A 122 -7.22 -11.86 -9.57
CA LYS A 122 -6.70 -12.32 -10.86
C LYS A 122 -6.18 -11.16 -11.73
N ALA A 123 -6.93 -10.06 -11.80
CA ALA A 123 -6.52 -8.87 -12.54
C ALA A 123 -5.25 -8.24 -11.96
N MET A 124 -5.17 -8.12 -10.62
CA MET A 124 -3.99 -7.61 -9.92
C MET A 124 -2.75 -8.48 -10.16
N ALA A 125 -2.88 -9.80 -10.10
CA ALA A 125 -1.76 -10.70 -10.39
C ALA A 125 -1.22 -10.51 -11.82
N MET A 126 -2.12 -10.36 -12.80
CA MET A 126 -1.71 -10.07 -14.18
C MET A 126 -1.07 -8.68 -14.32
N ALA A 127 -1.58 -7.68 -13.61
CA ALA A 127 -1.03 -6.32 -13.62
C ALA A 127 0.38 -6.28 -13.01
N LEU A 128 0.62 -6.98 -11.89
CA LEU A 128 1.95 -7.08 -11.26
C LEU A 128 2.98 -7.77 -12.17
N MET A 129 2.55 -8.74 -12.97
CA MET A 129 3.43 -9.38 -13.98
C MET A 129 3.71 -8.45 -15.17
N ALA A 130 2.73 -7.62 -15.57
CA ALA A 130 2.89 -6.66 -16.66
C ALA A 130 3.72 -5.43 -16.27
N VAL A 131 3.70 -5.05 -14.99
CA VAL A 131 4.45 -3.91 -14.43
C VAL A 131 5.33 -4.38 -13.26
N PRO A 132 6.51 -4.97 -13.54
CA PRO A 132 7.37 -5.54 -12.50
C PRO A 132 7.89 -4.52 -11.48
N ASP A 133 7.93 -3.23 -11.84
CA ASP A 133 8.35 -2.15 -10.94
C ASP A 133 7.36 -1.94 -9.79
N ALA A 134 6.08 -2.29 -9.99
CA ALA A 134 5.08 -2.30 -8.93
C ALA A 134 5.14 -3.56 -8.06
N ASN A 135 5.80 -4.62 -8.54
CA ASN A 135 5.98 -5.89 -7.83
C ASN A 135 7.41 -6.04 -7.30
N ALA A 136 7.82 -5.09 -6.45
CA ALA A 136 9.18 -5.02 -5.96
C ALA A 136 9.25 -4.73 -4.46
N SER A 137 10.38 -5.11 -3.85
CA SER A 137 10.71 -4.78 -2.47
C SER A 137 11.97 -3.94 -2.40
N TRP A 138 11.96 -2.97 -1.49
CA TRP A 138 13.11 -2.13 -1.22
C TRP A 138 14.05 -2.81 -0.22
N THR A 139 15.35 -2.81 -0.51
CA THR A 139 16.42 -3.12 0.45
C THR A 139 17.44 -1.98 0.41
N GLU A 140 18.29 -1.88 1.42
CA GLU A 140 19.28 -0.79 1.49
C GLU A 140 20.28 -0.81 0.33
N SER A 141 20.56 -1.98 -0.26
CA SER A 141 21.54 -2.15 -1.33
C SER A 141 20.94 -2.21 -2.72
N ALA A 142 19.71 -2.74 -2.86
CA ALA A 142 19.08 -2.97 -4.15
C ALA A 142 17.54 -3.03 -4.08
N MET A 143 16.90 -2.86 -5.23
CA MET A 143 15.49 -3.17 -5.41
C MET A 143 15.35 -4.64 -5.85
N VAL A 144 14.56 -5.42 -5.11
CA VAL A 144 14.27 -6.82 -5.41
C VAL A 144 12.98 -6.87 -6.21
N LYS A 145 13.06 -7.21 -7.51
CA LYS A 145 11.87 -7.40 -8.36
C LYS A 145 11.43 -8.86 -8.35
N HIS A 146 10.16 -9.10 -8.04
CA HIS A 146 9.63 -10.45 -7.90
C HIS A 146 9.25 -11.04 -9.27
N LYS A 147 9.56 -12.32 -9.47
CA LYS A 147 9.22 -13.07 -10.70
C LYS A 147 7.83 -13.69 -10.68
N HIS A 148 7.25 -13.78 -9.49
CA HIS A 148 5.92 -14.33 -9.25
C HIS A 148 5.05 -13.23 -8.61
N ALA A 149 3.75 -13.32 -8.86
CA ALA A 149 2.73 -12.51 -8.18
C ALA A 149 2.02 -13.45 -7.20
N ASP A 150 2.46 -13.41 -5.95
CA ASP A 150 1.95 -14.22 -4.84
C ASP A 150 0.85 -13.49 -4.05
#